data_AF-A0A520JHM8-F1
#
_entry.id   AF-A0A520JHM8-F1
#
_cell.length_a   1.000
_cell.length_b   1.000
_cell.length_c   1.000
_cell.angle_alpha   90.00
_cell.angle_beta   90.00
_cell.angle_gamma   90.00
#
_symmetry.space_group_name_H-M   'P 1'
#
loop_
_entity.id
_entity.type
_entity.pdbx_description
1 polymer ?
#
loop_
_entity_poly.entity_id
_entity_poly.type
_entity_poly.pdbx_seq_one_letter_code
_entity_poly.pdbx_strand_id
1 'polypeptide(L)'
;GLEGVGLDEADPALSLRGEPLFESDRSATPFLTSIRDALGAVIADVAAAQALIDTYAQLRVIRPLSLVLRHTDGHEHAIAGLYGLDEEQLAALDDATVVALHRADRLAPAAVMTASLAQVERLKQLHNAAQLRPIASFQLTFSA
;
A
#
# COMPACT_ATOMS: atom_id res chain seq x y z
N GLY A 1 -22.52 3.01 21.19
CA GLY A 1 -21.40 2.74 20.27
C GLY A 1 -21.19 3.95 19.40
N LEU A 2 -19.95 4.24 19.03
CA LEU A 2 -19.66 5.20 17.96
C LEU A 2 -19.98 4.54 16.62
N GLU A 3 -20.55 5.29 15.67
CA GLU A 3 -20.79 4.76 14.33
C GLU A 3 -19.48 4.28 13.68
N GLY A 4 -19.50 3.09 13.08
CA GLY A 4 -18.37 2.55 12.32
C GLY A 4 -17.23 1.90 13.12
N VAL A 5 -17.28 1.87 14.45
CA VAL A 5 -16.25 1.22 15.29
C VAL A 5 -16.88 0.14 16.19
N GLY A 6 -16.40 -1.10 16.03
CA GLY A 6 -16.69 -2.22 16.92
C GLY A 6 -15.60 -2.35 17.98
N LEU A 7 -16.00 -2.66 19.22
CA LEU A 7 -15.08 -3.04 20.30
C LEU A 7 -15.27 -4.52 20.59
N ASP A 8 -14.18 -5.27 20.61
CA ASP A 8 -14.17 -6.63 21.14
C ASP A 8 -13.94 -6.57 22.65
N GLU A 9 -15.00 -6.80 23.42
CA GLU A 9 -14.96 -6.77 24.90
C GLU A 9 -14.05 -7.84 25.50
N ALA A 10 -13.69 -8.89 24.74
CA ALA A 10 -12.78 -9.93 25.18
C ALA A 10 -11.31 -9.61 24.89
N ASP A 11 -11.01 -8.49 24.21
CA ASP A 11 -9.64 -8.12 23.86
C ASP A 11 -8.82 -7.81 25.13
N PRO A 12 -7.65 -8.47 25.34
CA PRO A 12 -6.82 -8.27 26.53
C PRO A 12 -6.23 -6.85 26.66
N ALA A 13 -6.26 -6.04 25.59
CA ALA A 13 -5.90 -4.63 25.64
C ALA A 13 -6.94 -3.78 26.38
N LEU A 14 -8.19 -4.26 26.53
CA LEU A 14 -9.21 -3.59 27.32
C LEU A 14 -9.04 -3.94 28.79
N SER A 15 -8.90 -2.92 29.63
CA SER A 15 -8.82 -3.09 31.08
C SER A 15 -9.36 -1.88 31.82
N LEU A 16 -9.52 -1.99 33.14
CA LEU A 16 -9.88 -0.87 34.01
C LEU A 16 -8.69 0.09 34.28
N ARG A 17 -7.54 -0.14 33.63
CA ARG A 17 -6.34 0.70 33.73
C ARG A 17 -6.02 1.28 32.35
N GLY A 18 -5.66 2.56 32.32
CA GLY A 18 -5.34 3.28 31.08
C GLY A 18 -6.28 4.44 30.81
N GLU A 19 -6.33 4.89 29.56
CA GLU A 19 -7.24 5.95 29.12
C GLU A 19 -8.67 5.40 28.94
N PRO A 20 -9.68 6.04 29.55
CA PRO A 20 -11.07 5.60 29.41
C PRO A 20 -11.55 5.77 27.97
N LEU A 21 -12.31 4.79 27.48
CA LEU A 21 -12.92 4.83 26.14
C LEU A 21 -14.25 5.61 26.13
N PHE A 22 -14.95 5.63 27.27
CA PHE A 22 -16.23 6.32 27.44
C PHE A 22 -16.22 7.23 28.66
N GLU A 23 -16.90 8.36 28.52
CA GLU A 23 -17.23 9.26 29.62
C GLU A 23 -18.34 8.67 30.50
N SER A 24 -18.57 9.28 31.66
CA SER A 24 -19.61 8.84 32.62
C SER A 24 -21.04 8.84 32.05
N ASP A 25 -21.32 9.68 31.05
CA ASP A 25 -22.59 9.75 30.32
C ASP A 25 -22.67 8.78 29.14
N ARG A 26 -21.66 7.90 28.98
CA ARG A 26 -21.49 6.94 27.87
C ARG A 26 -21.18 7.57 26.52
N SER A 27 -20.85 8.86 26.47
CA SER A 27 -20.25 9.47 25.27
C SER A 27 -18.82 8.99 25.09
N ALA A 28 -18.29 9.10 23.87
CA ALA A 28 -16.91 8.71 23.59
C ALA A 28 -15.92 9.75 24.11
N THR A 29 -14.81 9.30 24.69
CA THR A 29 -13.72 10.19 25.08
C THR A 29 -13.00 10.76 23.86
N PRO A 30 -12.19 11.83 24.02
CA PRO A 30 -11.30 12.32 22.97
C PRO A 30 -10.32 11.24 22.46
N PHE A 31 -9.89 10.33 23.33
CA PHE A 31 -9.03 9.22 22.95
C PHE A 31 -9.72 8.27 21.97
N LEU A 32 -10.90 7.76 22.32
CA LEU A 32 -11.67 6.88 21.44
C LEU A 32 -12.08 7.59 20.13
N THR A 33 -12.38 8.89 20.20
CA THR A 33 -12.64 9.73 19.04
C THR A 33 -11.44 9.79 18.09
N SER A 34 -10.22 9.97 18.60
CA SER A 34 -9.01 10.02 17.76
C SER A 34 -8.72 8.68 17.07
N ILE A 35 -8.97 7.55 17.75
CA ILE A 35 -8.86 6.21 17.15
C ILE A 35 -9.89 6.06 16.02
N ARG A 36 -11.14 6.44 16.26
CA ARG A 36 -12.19 6.41 15.23
C ARG A 36 -11.78 7.24 14.00
N ASP A 37 -11.30 8.45 14.21
CA ASP A 37 -10.94 9.35 13.11
C ASP A 37 -9.74 8.80 12.31
N ALA A 38 -8.76 8.22 12.99
CA ALA A 38 -7.64 7.53 12.33
C ALA A 38 -8.11 6.32 11.51
N LEU A 39 -9.00 5.48 12.06
CA LEU A 39 -9.59 4.36 11.31
C LEU A 39 -10.42 4.84 10.12
N GLY A 40 -11.18 5.91 10.28
CA GLY A 40 -11.95 6.54 9.22
C GLY A 40 -11.06 7.04 8.08
N ALA A 41 -9.92 7.66 8.40
CA ALA A 41 -8.92 8.06 7.42
C ALA A 41 -8.36 6.86 6.65
N VAL A 42 -7.98 5.77 7.35
CA VAL A 42 -7.49 4.54 6.70
C VAL A 42 -8.53 3.95 5.74
N ILE A 43 -9.80 3.91 6.13
CA ILE A 43 -10.88 3.42 5.25
C ILE A 43 -11.02 4.30 4.01
N ALA A 44 -10.97 5.63 4.17
CA ALA A 44 -11.03 6.57 3.07
C ALA A 44 -9.83 6.40 2.13
N ASP A 45 -8.62 6.23 2.67
CA ASP A 45 -7.40 6.00 1.90
C ASP A 45 -7.47 4.71 1.09
N VAL A 46 -8.01 3.62 1.66
CA VAL A 46 -8.22 2.36 0.94
C VAL A 46 -9.19 2.56 -0.24
N ALA A 47 -10.29 3.28 -0.04
CA ALA A 47 -11.24 3.57 -1.11
C ALA A 47 -10.62 4.45 -2.20
N ALA A 48 -9.82 5.44 -1.82
CA ALA A 48 -9.10 6.30 -2.77
C ALA A 48 -8.06 5.52 -3.58
N ALA A 49 -7.30 4.64 -2.93
CA ALA A 49 -6.35 3.75 -3.59
C ALA A 49 -7.03 2.81 -4.58
N GLN A 50 -8.19 2.24 -4.22
CA GLN A 50 -8.96 1.40 -5.14
C GLN A 50 -9.41 2.17 -6.38
N ALA A 51 -9.98 3.37 -6.19
CA ALA A 51 -10.43 4.20 -7.31
C ALA A 51 -9.27 4.63 -8.24
N LEU A 52 -8.08 4.86 -7.68
CA LEU A 52 -6.86 5.14 -8.42
C LEU A 52 -6.45 3.94 -9.29
N ILE A 53 -6.38 2.75 -8.69
CA ILE A 53 -6.02 1.51 -9.39
C ILE A 53 -7.05 1.16 -10.47
N ASP A 54 -8.35 1.32 -10.19
CA ASP A 54 -9.41 1.08 -11.18
C ASP A 54 -9.24 1.97 -12.42
N THR A 55 -8.81 3.21 -12.21
CA THR A 55 -8.54 4.15 -13.32
C THR A 55 -7.37 3.68 -14.16
N TYR A 56 -6.25 3.31 -13.54
CA TYR A 56 -5.08 2.80 -14.25
C TYR A 56 -5.38 1.48 -14.97
N ALA A 57 -6.20 0.62 -14.38
CA ALA A 57 -6.66 -0.62 -15.01
C ALA A 57 -7.52 -0.34 -16.25
N GLN A 58 -8.45 0.63 -16.19
CA GLN A 58 -9.26 1.05 -17.33
C GLN A 58 -8.41 1.62 -18.47
N LEU A 59 -7.36 2.37 -18.13
CA LEU A 59 -6.39 2.90 -19.09
C LEU A 59 -5.40 1.85 -19.59
N ARG A 60 -5.44 0.62 -19.05
CA ARG A 60 -4.53 -0.49 -19.39
C ARG A 60 -3.05 -0.13 -19.21
N VAL A 61 -2.75 0.74 -18.25
CA VAL A 61 -1.38 1.12 -17.88
C VAL A 61 -0.83 0.28 -16.72
N ILE A 62 -1.58 -0.71 -16.23
CA ILE A 62 -1.08 -1.69 -15.25
C ILE A 62 -0.65 -2.95 -15.99
N ARG A 63 0.54 -3.44 -15.69
CA ARG A 63 1.05 -4.70 -16.22
C ARG A 63 1.67 -5.58 -15.14
N PRO A 64 1.64 -6.92 -15.30
CA PRO A 64 2.27 -7.82 -14.35
C PRO A 64 3.79 -7.62 -14.31
N LEU A 65 4.37 -7.78 -13.13
CA LEU A 65 5.82 -7.82 -12.93
C LEU A 65 6.19 -9.07 -12.13
N SER A 66 7.41 -9.55 -12.37
CA SER A 66 8.02 -10.68 -11.66
C SER A 66 9.29 -10.20 -10.98
N LEU A 67 9.44 -10.59 -9.71
CA LEU A 67 10.65 -10.37 -8.94
C LEU A 67 11.27 -11.72 -8.58
N VAL A 68 12.42 -12.02 -9.17
CA VAL A 68 13.17 -13.25 -8.87
C VAL A 68 14.32 -12.89 -7.94
N LEU A 69 14.36 -13.51 -6.78
CA LEU A 69 15.41 -13.39 -5.79
C LEU A 69 16.33 -14.60 -5.88
N ARG A 70 17.64 -14.37 -5.83
CA ARG A 70 18.65 -15.44 -5.78
C ARG A 70 19.44 -15.32 -4.49
N HIS A 71 19.38 -16.36 -3.68
CA HIS A 71 20.07 -16.44 -2.40
C HIS A 71 21.53 -16.90 -2.58
N THR A 72 22.36 -16.60 -1.59
CA THR A 72 23.79 -16.98 -1.58
C THR A 72 24.01 -18.49 -1.55
N ASP A 73 23.03 -19.26 -1.07
CA ASP A 73 23.04 -20.73 -1.03
C ASP A 73 22.59 -21.38 -2.36
N GLY A 74 22.27 -20.57 -3.37
CA GLY A 74 21.83 -21.04 -4.69
C GLY A 74 20.33 -21.25 -4.81
N HIS A 75 19.54 -21.07 -3.74
CA HIS A 75 18.09 -21.10 -3.84
C HIS A 75 17.56 -19.88 -4.59
N GLU A 76 16.60 -20.11 -5.48
CA GLU A 76 15.84 -19.06 -6.16
C GLU A 76 14.41 -19.00 -5.63
N HIS A 77 13.90 -17.78 -5.49
CA HIS A 77 12.55 -17.52 -5.06
C HIS A 77 11.90 -16.50 -5.99
N ALA A 78 10.88 -16.93 -6.73
CA ALA A 78 10.10 -16.06 -7.60
C ALA A 78 8.88 -15.54 -6.85
N ILE A 79 8.74 -14.22 -6.81
CA ILE A 79 7.57 -13.53 -6.27
C ILE A 79 6.67 -13.18 -7.46
N ALA A 80 5.53 -13.87 -7.52
CA ALA A 80 4.48 -13.66 -8.52
C ALA A 80 3.34 -12.81 -7.95
N GLY A 81 2.42 -12.38 -8.82
CA GLY A 81 1.24 -11.59 -8.44
C GLY A 81 1.52 -10.11 -8.19
N LEU A 82 2.72 -9.64 -8.55
CA LEU A 82 3.07 -8.23 -8.50
C LEU A 82 2.63 -7.53 -9.78
N TYR A 83 2.31 -6.24 -9.66
CA TYR A 83 1.92 -5.39 -10.77
C TYR A 83 2.64 -4.05 -10.66
N GLY A 84 2.92 -3.43 -11.81
CA GLY A 84 3.52 -2.12 -11.89
C GLY A 84 2.90 -1.32 -13.03
N LEU A 85 3.36 -0.09 -13.20
CA LEU A 85 2.91 0.77 -14.27
C LEU A 85 3.74 0.55 -15.53
N ASP A 86 3.06 0.46 -16.66
CA ASP A 86 3.66 0.45 -17.98
C ASP A 86 3.98 1.90 -18.40
N GLU A 87 5.25 2.27 -18.33
CA GLU A 87 5.72 3.61 -18.68
C GLU A 87 5.50 3.93 -20.16
N GLU A 88 5.59 2.94 -21.05
CA GLU A 88 5.37 3.13 -22.48
C GLU A 88 3.89 3.41 -22.77
N GLN A 89 2.98 2.66 -22.17
CA GLN A 89 1.53 2.91 -22.30
C GLN A 89 1.12 4.23 -21.65
N LEU A 90 1.73 4.58 -20.50
CA LEU A 90 1.48 5.87 -19.85
C LEU A 90 1.93 7.04 -20.73
N ALA A 91 3.08 6.91 -21.40
CA ALA A 91 3.58 7.91 -22.34
C ALA A 91 2.78 7.99 -23.66
N ALA A 92 2.08 6.92 -24.02
CA ALA A 92 1.24 6.84 -25.22
C ALA A 92 -0.20 7.34 -25.02
N LEU A 93 -0.58 7.76 -23.80
CA LEU A 93 -1.89 8.33 -23.52
C LEU A 93 -2.14 9.61 -24.31
N ASP A 94 -3.39 9.82 -24.75
CA ASP A 94 -3.78 11.03 -25.45
C ASP A 94 -3.85 12.25 -24.51
N ASP A 95 -3.71 13.45 -25.10
CA ASP A 95 -3.70 14.72 -24.36
C ASP A 95 -4.91 14.92 -23.45
N ALA A 96 -6.11 14.50 -23.87
CA ALA A 96 -7.33 14.69 -23.08
C ALA A 96 -7.32 13.80 -21.84
N THR A 97 -6.87 12.55 -21.99
CA THR A 97 -6.66 11.62 -20.87
C THR A 97 -5.60 12.13 -19.91
N VAL A 98 -4.46 12.63 -20.41
CA VAL A 98 -3.39 13.18 -19.57
C VAL A 98 -3.89 14.37 -18.74
N VAL A 99 -4.63 15.31 -19.36
CA VAL A 99 -5.20 16.46 -18.65
C VAL A 99 -6.24 16.02 -17.60
N ALA A 100 -7.04 15.00 -17.90
CA ALA A 100 -8.01 14.45 -16.95
C ALA A 100 -7.30 13.84 -15.72
N LEU A 101 -6.23 13.06 -15.94
CA LEU A 101 -5.42 12.49 -14.86
C LEU A 101 -4.74 13.57 -14.02
N HIS A 102 -4.21 14.63 -14.64
CA HIS A 102 -3.60 15.74 -13.91
C HIS A 102 -4.61 16.44 -13.00
N ARG A 103 -5.79 16.79 -13.54
CA ARG A 103 -6.85 17.47 -12.78
C ARG A 103 -7.41 16.63 -11.63
N ALA A 104 -7.35 15.31 -11.76
CA ALA A 104 -7.75 14.37 -10.73
C ALA A 104 -6.62 13.99 -9.74
N ASP A 105 -5.45 14.62 -9.85
CA ASP A 105 -4.24 14.32 -9.06
C ASP A 105 -3.76 12.85 -9.17
N ARG A 106 -3.88 12.28 -10.36
CA ARG A 106 -3.54 10.87 -10.64
C ARG A 106 -2.21 10.70 -11.38
N LEU A 107 -1.53 11.78 -11.76
CA LEU A 107 -0.19 11.65 -12.37
C LEU A 107 0.92 11.55 -11.32
N ALA A 108 0.81 12.29 -10.21
CA ALA A 108 1.81 12.24 -9.15
C ALA A 108 1.91 10.84 -8.51
N PRO A 109 0.80 10.16 -8.16
CA PRO A 109 0.87 8.79 -7.67
C PRO A 109 1.48 7.81 -8.68
N ALA A 110 1.21 7.98 -9.98
CA ALA A 110 1.82 7.16 -11.02
C ALA A 110 3.36 7.26 -11.00
N ALA A 111 3.88 8.49 -10.96
CA ALA A 111 5.32 8.73 -10.86
C ALA A 111 5.93 8.12 -9.58
N VAL A 112 5.24 8.22 -8.44
CA VAL A 112 5.69 7.63 -7.17
C VAL A 112 5.71 6.11 -7.24
N MET A 113 4.68 5.49 -7.80
CA MET A 113 4.62 4.03 -7.99
C MET A 113 5.76 3.54 -8.88
N THR A 114 6.02 4.21 -10.00
CA THR A 114 7.15 3.88 -10.88
C THR A 114 8.49 4.03 -10.15
N ALA A 115 8.71 5.15 -9.45
CA ALA A 115 9.94 5.40 -8.70
C ALA A 115 10.15 4.40 -7.53
N SER A 116 9.09 3.82 -6.99
CA SER A 116 9.16 2.85 -5.89
C SER A 116 9.97 1.60 -6.25
N LEU A 117 10.03 1.22 -7.53
CA LEU A 117 10.79 0.06 -8.01
C LEU A 117 12.30 0.21 -7.74
N ALA A 118 12.81 1.45 -7.67
CA ALA A 118 14.21 1.70 -7.29
C ALA A 118 14.51 1.32 -5.83
N GLN A 119 13.49 1.16 -4.98
CA GLN A 119 13.66 0.75 -3.58
C GLN A 119 13.92 -0.75 -3.40
N VAL A 120 13.80 -1.59 -4.44
CA VAL A 120 14.02 -3.04 -4.32
C VAL A 120 15.44 -3.36 -3.82
N GLU A 121 16.45 -2.60 -4.25
CA GLU A 121 17.82 -2.75 -3.75
C GLU A 121 17.92 -2.42 -2.25
N ARG A 122 17.25 -1.36 -1.79
CA ARG A 122 17.20 -1.01 -0.37
C ARG A 122 16.48 -2.09 0.44
N LEU A 123 15.37 -2.63 -0.07
CA LEU A 123 14.64 -3.73 0.57
C LEU A 123 15.52 -4.99 0.70
N LYS A 124 16.32 -5.31 -0.34
CA LYS A 124 17.31 -6.39 -0.27
C LYS A 124 18.32 -6.17 0.86
N GLN A 125 18.83 -4.94 1.02
CA GLN A 125 19.79 -4.60 2.08
C GLN A 125 19.17 -4.75 3.47
N LEU A 126 17.94 -4.26 3.65
CA LEU A 126 17.19 -4.39 4.91
C LEU A 126 16.90 -5.85 5.25
N HIS A 127 16.47 -6.65 4.26
CA HIS A 127 16.28 -8.09 4.42
C HIS A 127 17.58 -8.78 4.87
N ASN A 128 18.70 -8.52 4.17
CA ASN A 128 19.99 -9.14 4.48
C ASN A 128 20.53 -8.75 5.86
N ALA A 129 20.16 -7.59 6.39
CA ALA A 129 20.55 -7.18 7.75
C ALA A 129 19.77 -7.93 8.85
N ALA A 130 18.58 -8.44 8.55
CA ALA A 130 17.69 -9.07 9.52
C ALA A 130 17.59 -10.60 9.39
N GLN A 131 18.05 -11.19 8.28
CA GLN A 131 17.76 -12.58 7.92
C GLN A 131 19.02 -13.44 7.79
N LEU A 132 18.90 -14.73 8.12
CA LEU A 132 19.99 -15.71 8.06
C LEU A 132 20.30 -16.22 6.64
N ARG A 133 19.42 -15.94 5.66
CA ARG A 133 19.62 -16.31 4.25
C ARG A 133 19.71 -15.06 3.37
N PRO A 134 20.93 -14.54 3.14
CA PRO A 134 21.12 -13.34 2.34
C PRO A 134 20.70 -13.55 0.88
N ILE A 135 20.13 -12.50 0.30
CA ILE A 135 19.86 -12.37 -1.13
C ILE A 135 21.13 -11.82 -1.80
N ALA A 136 21.67 -12.57 -2.76
CA ALA A 136 22.85 -12.20 -3.54
C ALA A 136 22.50 -11.24 -4.68
N SER A 137 21.44 -11.55 -5.42
CA SER A 137 20.95 -10.73 -6.53
C SER A 137 19.44 -10.81 -6.65
N PHE A 138 18.86 -9.87 -7.39
CA PHE A 138 17.47 -9.92 -7.80
C PHE A 138 17.35 -9.55 -9.27
N GLN A 139 16.28 -10.01 -9.90
CA GLN A 139 15.89 -9.62 -11.24
C GLN A 139 14.43 -9.17 -11.22
N LEU A 140 14.20 -7.94 -11.67
CA LEU A 140 12.87 -7.37 -11.88
C LEU A 140 12.57 -7.42 -13.38
N THR A 141 11.48 -8.07 -13.77
CA THR A 141 11.03 -8.09 -15.16
C THR A 141 9.55 -7.80 -15.25
N PHE A 142 9.17 -7.00 -16.23
CA PHE A 142 7.78 -6.91 -16.62
C PHE A 142 7.41 -8.09 -17.52
N SER A 143 6.28 -8.74 -17.24
CA SER A 143 5.78 -9.81 -18.10
C SER A 143 5.25 -9.22 -19.41
N ALA A 144 5.43 -9.97 -20.50
CA ALA A 144 4.88 -9.65 -21.81
C ALA A 144 3.35 -9.86 -21.84
#